data_AF-H3ACJ5-F1
#
_entry.id   AF-H3ACJ5-F1
#
_cell.length_a   1.000
_cell.length_b   1.000
_cell.length_c   1.000
_cell.angle_alpha   90.00
_cell.angle_beta   90.00
_cell.angle_gamma   90.00
#
_symmetry.space_group_name_H-M   'P 1'
#
loop_
_entity.id
_entity.type
_entity.pdbx_description
1 polymer ?
#
loop_
_entity_poly.entity_id
_entity_poly.type
_entity_poly.pdbx_seq_one_letter_code
_entity_poly.pdbx_strand_id
1 'polypeptide(L)'
;IHCLFTELGYIPRSAFFLSSDKKKKKSEIVKTQPFRVKFYTMKVIIQRVAKASITVGDEQISSIGRGLCVLLGISLEDTQKDVEYMVRKILNLRLFEDENGKHWCKSVMDKQYEVLCVSQFTLLCTLKGNKPDYHMAMPAEQSEPFYKDFLEQLRKTYKPELIKALDDVRGPSVKIKTLHNAPV
;
A
#
# COMPACT_ATOMS: atom_id res chain seq x y z
N ILE A 1 -3.80 -6.03 17.28
CA ILE A 1 -3.48 -5.10 16.16
C ILE A 1 -3.12 -6.00 14.98
N HIS A 2 -4.07 -6.30 14.09
CA HIS A 2 -3.71 -6.96 12.83
C HIS A 2 -3.19 -5.85 11.91
N CYS A 3 -1.87 -5.67 11.89
CA CYS A 3 -1.22 -4.86 10.89
C CYS A 3 -0.95 -5.81 9.72
N LEU A 4 -1.68 -5.68 8.62
CA LEU A 4 -1.36 -6.39 7.38
C LEU A 4 -0.08 -5.77 6.80
N PHE A 5 1.07 -6.17 7.35
CA PHE A 5 2.34 -6.02 6.68
C PHE A 5 2.34 -6.98 5.49
N THR A 6 2.23 -6.46 4.29
CA THR A 6 2.56 -7.22 3.07
C THR A 6 4.08 -7.35 2.99
N GLU A 7 4.69 -8.17 3.87
CA GLU A 7 6.06 -8.63 3.68
C GLU A 7 6.04 -9.85 2.76
N LEU A 8 6.32 -9.65 1.48
CA LEU A 8 6.71 -10.75 0.60
C LEU A 8 8.23 -10.89 0.66
N GLY A 9 8.71 -11.80 1.52
CA GLY A 9 10.13 -12.08 1.66
C GLY A 9 10.46 -13.52 2.07
N TYR A 10 11.36 -14.12 1.28
CA TYR A 10 12.33 -15.19 1.59
C TYR A 10 11.98 -16.67 1.34
N ILE A 11 12.64 -17.27 0.32
CA ILE A 11 12.98 -18.71 0.26
C ILE A 11 14.44 -18.85 -0.24
N PRO A 12 15.31 -19.65 0.42
CA PRO A 12 16.72 -19.76 0.06
C PRO A 12 17.00 -20.75 -1.09
N ARG A 13 18.14 -20.48 -1.73
CA ARG A 13 19.00 -21.25 -2.65
C ARG A 13 18.53 -22.60 -3.21
N SER A 14 18.45 -22.62 -4.55
CA SER A 14 18.68 -23.75 -5.47
C SER A 14 17.86 -25.03 -5.27
N ALA A 15 16.67 -25.09 -5.87
CA ALA A 15 16.02 -26.36 -6.20
C ALA A 15 16.45 -26.79 -7.62
N PHE A 16 17.50 -27.61 -7.72
CA PHE A 16 17.75 -28.43 -8.90
C PHE A 16 16.76 -29.58 -8.88
N PHE A 17 15.74 -29.57 -9.74
CA PHE A 17 14.81 -30.70 -9.90
C PHE A 17 15.29 -31.57 -11.06
N LEU A 18 16.04 -32.64 -10.76
CA LEU A 18 16.31 -33.71 -11.71
C LEU A 18 15.16 -34.73 -11.62
N SER A 19 14.18 -34.60 -12.52
CA SER A 19 13.23 -35.70 -12.75
C SER A 19 13.86 -36.68 -13.74
N SER A 20 14.26 -37.86 -13.26
CA SER A 20 14.65 -38.99 -14.12
C SER A 20 13.43 -39.85 -14.39
N ASP A 21 12.83 -39.67 -15.57
CA ASP A 21 11.82 -40.59 -16.07
C ASP A 21 12.40 -41.39 -17.26
N LYS A 22 12.67 -42.68 -17.01
CA LYS A 22 13.14 -43.64 -18.02
C LYS A 22 11.97 -44.01 -18.93
N LYS A 23 11.69 -43.22 -19.97
CA LYS A 23 11.13 -43.63 -21.29
C LYS A 23 10.60 -42.42 -22.08
N LYS A 24 11.50 -41.67 -22.74
CA LYS A 24 11.34 -41.17 -24.12
C LYS A 24 12.49 -40.23 -24.45
N LYS A 25 13.19 -40.59 -25.52
CA LYS A 25 14.29 -39.85 -26.11
C LYS A 25 13.70 -38.65 -26.88
N LYS A 26 13.62 -37.49 -26.24
CA LYS A 26 13.56 -36.17 -26.88
C LYS A 26 13.98 -35.12 -25.85
N SER A 27 15.21 -34.65 -25.98
CA SER A 27 15.74 -33.53 -25.20
C SER A 27 15.16 -32.23 -25.77
N GLU A 28 13.96 -31.87 -25.33
CA GLU A 28 13.49 -30.49 -25.45
C GLU A 28 14.06 -29.69 -24.30
N ILE A 29 14.91 -28.72 -24.62
CA ILE A 29 15.33 -27.68 -23.68
C ILE A 29 14.09 -26.82 -23.45
N VAL A 30 13.32 -27.14 -22.42
CA VAL A 30 12.29 -26.23 -21.90
C VAL A 30 13.03 -25.02 -21.36
N LYS A 31 13.04 -23.92 -22.11
CA LYS A 31 13.51 -22.62 -21.62
C LYS A 31 12.58 -22.20 -20.48
N THR A 32 12.92 -22.57 -19.25
CA THR A 32 12.28 -22.00 -18.07
C THR A 32 12.60 -20.52 -18.06
N GLN A 33 11.60 -19.69 -18.35
CA GLN A 33 11.73 -18.25 -18.16
C GLN A 33 12.06 -18.01 -16.69
N PRO A 34 13.08 -17.20 -16.36
CA PRO A 34 13.38 -16.89 -14.97
C PRO A 34 12.13 -16.25 -14.34
N PHE A 35 11.59 -16.88 -13.30
CA PHE A 35 10.53 -16.30 -12.49
C PHE A 35 11.12 -15.07 -11.79
N ARG A 36 10.98 -13.90 -12.41
CA ARG A 36 11.54 -12.65 -11.91
C ARG A 36 10.67 -12.20 -10.75
N VAL A 37 11.11 -12.50 -9.52
CA VAL A 37 10.51 -11.95 -8.30
C VAL A 37 10.68 -10.44 -8.38
N LYS A 38 9.57 -9.71 -8.57
CA LYS A 38 9.57 -8.26 -8.55
C LYS A 38 9.53 -7.83 -7.08
N PHE A 39 10.64 -7.27 -6.59
CA PHE A 39 10.67 -6.62 -5.29
C PHE A 39 10.01 -5.24 -5.45
N TYR A 40 8.98 -4.98 -4.65
CA TYR A 40 8.32 -3.68 -4.61
C TYR A 40 8.86 -2.92 -3.41
N THR A 41 9.30 -1.68 -3.64
CA THR A 41 9.90 -0.84 -2.61
C THR A 41 8.89 0.09 -1.93
N MET A 42 7.80 0.43 -2.62
CA MET A 42 6.69 1.19 -2.07
C MET A 42 6.05 0.45 -0.90
N LYS A 43 5.88 1.13 0.22
CA LYS A 43 5.26 0.56 1.42
C LYS A 43 3.94 1.25 1.71
N VAL A 44 2.94 0.47 2.08
CA VAL A 44 1.63 0.99 2.46
C VAL A 44 1.13 0.29 3.70
N ILE A 45 0.61 1.07 4.65
CA ILE A 45 -0.26 0.56 5.71
C ILE A 45 -1.68 0.94 5.36
N ILE A 46 -2.57 -0.04 5.28
CA ILE A 46 -3.99 0.13 5.04
C ILE A 46 -4.72 -0.21 6.32
N GLN A 47 -5.59 0.68 6.78
CA GLN A 47 -6.41 0.48 7.96
C GLN A 47 -7.88 0.60 7.59
N ARG A 48 -8.68 -0.39 7.97
CA ARG A 48 -10.14 -0.30 7.83
C ARG A 48 -10.69 0.60 8.94
N VAL A 49 -11.29 1.72 8.56
CA VAL A 49 -11.77 2.73 9.50
C VAL A 49 -13.28 2.93 9.41
N ALA A 50 -13.89 3.17 10.58
CA ALA A 50 -15.26 3.64 10.69
C ALA A 50 -15.35 5.16 10.47
N LYS A 51 -14.29 5.87 10.86
CA LYS A 51 -14.06 7.30 10.63
C LYS A 51 -12.56 7.55 10.70
N ALA A 52 -12.06 8.48 9.89
CA ALA A 52 -10.71 9.01 10.07
C ALA A 52 -10.69 10.52 9.82
N SER A 53 -9.83 11.24 10.52
CA SER A 53 -9.66 12.68 10.34
C SER A 53 -8.21 13.10 10.52
N ILE A 54 -7.85 14.19 9.85
CA ILE A 54 -6.54 14.83 9.96
C ILE A 54 -6.75 16.21 10.57
N THR A 55 -5.98 16.50 11.61
CA THR A 55 -5.98 17.77 12.32
C THR A 55 -4.58 18.35 12.29
N VAL A 56 -4.47 19.65 12.06
CA VAL A 56 -3.20 20.40 12.07
C VAL A 56 -3.32 21.49 13.11
N GLY A 57 -2.50 21.40 14.16
CA GLY A 57 -2.76 22.19 15.37
C GLY A 57 -4.11 21.79 15.97
N ASP A 58 -5.09 22.70 15.92
CA ASP A 58 -6.46 22.52 16.40
C ASP A 58 -7.52 22.51 15.29
N GLU A 59 -7.12 22.68 14.02
CA GLU A 59 -8.02 22.73 12.88
C GLU A 59 -8.14 21.38 12.17
N GLN A 60 -9.37 20.90 11.95
CA GLN A 60 -9.61 19.68 11.19
C GLN A 60 -9.58 19.98 9.68
N ILE A 61 -8.52 19.54 9.01
CA ILE A 61 -8.30 19.79 7.57
C ILE A 61 -9.12 18.84 6.70
N SER A 62 -9.24 17.58 7.12
CA SER A 62 -9.89 16.54 6.32
C SER A 62 -10.50 15.47 7.19
N SER A 63 -11.60 14.88 6.74
CA SER A 63 -12.21 13.73 7.38
C SER A 63 -12.96 12.85 6.40
N ILE A 64 -12.98 11.56 6.71
CA ILE A 64 -13.77 10.53 6.04
C ILE A 64 -14.66 9.81 7.06
N GLY A 65 -15.79 9.31 6.60
CA GLY A 65 -16.60 8.31 7.29
C GLY A 65 -16.02 6.91 7.15
N ARG A 66 -16.88 5.93 6.82
CA ARG A 66 -16.46 4.54 6.66
C ARG A 66 -15.57 4.39 5.42
N GLY A 67 -14.46 3.66 5.58
CA GLY A 67 -13.55 3.44 4.47
C GLY A 67 -12.16 3.00 4.89
N LEU A 68 -11.15 3.53 4.19
CA LEU A 68 -9.75 3.19 4.39
C LEU A 68 -8.92 4.41 4.80
N CYS A 69 -8.08 4.26 5.81
CA CYS A 69 -6.97 5.16 6.05
C CYS A 69 -5.69 4.52 5.51
N VAL A 70 -4.99 5.22 4.62
CA VAL A 70 -3.84 4.71 3.87
C VAL A 70 -2.63 5.57 4.20
N LEU A 71 -1.63 4.97 4.84
CA LEU A 71 -0.32 5.59 5.05
C LEU A 71 0.63 5.08 3.95
N LEU A 72 1.16 5.99 3.15
CA LEU A 72 1.97 5.67 1.97
C LEU A 72 3.43 6.09 2.18
N GLY A 73 4.35 5.14 2.10
CA GLY A 73 5.79 5.38 2.06
C GLY A 73 6.32 5.20 0.63
N ILE A 74 6.90 6.26 0.08
CA ILE A 74 7.47 6.31 -1.28
C ILE A 74 9.00 6.16 -1.20
N SER A 75 9.53 5.13 -1.83
CA SER A 75 10.95 4.80 -1.90
C SER A 75 11.62 5.53 -3.06
N LEU A 76 12.92 5.79 -2.95
CA LEU A 76 13.77 6.32 -4.03
C LEU A 76 13.70 5.51 -5.34
N GLU A 77 13.43 4.22 -5.23
CA GLU A 77 13.38 3.30 -6.37
C GLU A 77 11.97 3.14 -6.97
N ASP A 78 10.95 3.78 -6.38
CA ASP A 78 9.58 3.64 -6.85
C ASP A 78 9.37 4.30 -8.20
N THR A 79 8.62 3.61 -9.07
CA THR A 79 8.31 4.08 -10.41
C THR A 79 6.80 4.30 -10.58
N GLN A 80 6.42 4.97 -11.68
CA GLN A 80 5.01 5.15 -12.03
C GLN A 80 4.24 3.81 -12.14
N LYS A 81 4.91 2.73 -12.55
CA LYS A 81 4.29 1.39 -12.61
C LYS A 81 3.93 0.87 -11.24
N ASP A 82 4.68 1.26 -10.20
CA ASP A 82 4.42 0.85 -8.82
C ASP A 82 3.26 1.65 -8.24
N VAL A 83 3.13 2.93 -8.60
CA VAL A 83 1.91 3.74 -8.33
C VAL A 83 0.68 3.05 -8.91
N GLU A 84 0.66 2.77 -10.21
CA GLU A 84 -0.49 2.13 -10.88
C GLU A 84 -0.83 0.76 -10.29
N TYR A 85 0.19 0.00 -9.89
CA TYR A 85 0.00 -1.27 -9.19
C TYR A 85 -0.64 -1.08 -7.82
N MET A 86 -0.12 -0.16 -7.01
CA MET A 86 -0.59 0.07 -5.65
C MET A 86 -1.98 0.68 -5.61
N VAL A 87 -2.31 1.61 -6.51
CA VAL A 87 -3.67 2.15 -6.68
C VAL A 87 -4.67 1.03 -6.92
N ARG A 88 -4.39 0.14 -7.88
CA ARG A 88 -5.27 -1.02 -8.15
C ARG A 88 -5.38 -1.94 -6.94
N LYS A 89 -4.28 -2.19 -6.22
CA LYS A 89 -4.30 -3.05 -5.03
C LYS A 89 -5.14 -2.46 -3.91
N ILE A 90 -4.95 -1.19 -3.57
CA ILE A 90 -5.70 -0.51 -2.50
C ILE A 90 -7.20 -0.52 -2.81
N LEU A 91 -7.58 -0.13 -4.03
CA LEU A 91 -8.99 0.00 -4.40
C LEU A 91 -9.72 -1.34 -4.47
N ASN A 92 -9.04 -2.42 -4.85
CA ASN A 92 -9.64 -3.76 -4.98
C ASN A 92 -9.47 -4.63 -3.73
N LEU A 93 -8.79 -4.15 -2.68
CA LEU A 93 -8.55 -4.94 -1.49
C LEU A 93 -9.87 -5.23 -0.77
N ARG A 94 -10.19 -6.52 -0.59
CA ARG A 94 -11.46 -6.96 -0.01
C ARG A 94 -11.36 -6.98 1.51
N LEU A 95 -11.62 -5.85 2.15
CA LEU A 95 -11.56 -5.68 3.61
C LEU A 95 -12.94 -5.57 4.27
N PHE A 96 -14.01 -5.45 3.47
CA PHE A 96 -15.36 -5.20 3.98
C PHE A 96 -16.24 -6.45 3.86
N GLU A 97 -17.25 -6.48 4.71
CA GLU A 97 -18.26 -7.54 4.73
C GLU A 97 -19.23 -7.40 3.56
N ASP A 98 -19.78 -8.51 3.09
CA ASP A 98 -20.93 -8.49 2.18
C ASP A 98 -22.24 -8.23 2.94
N GLU A 99 -23.35 -8.28 2.22
CA GLU A 99 -24.70 -8.04 2.74
C GLU A 99 -25.13 -9.13 3.75
N ASN A 100 -24.47 -10.29 3.76
CA ASN A 100 -24.71 -11.41 4.66
C ASN A 100 -23.75 -11.43 5.86
N GLY A 101 -22.90 -10.42 6.02
CA GLY A 101 -21.90 -10.33 7.09
C GLY A 101 -20.63 -11.16 6.86
N LYS A 102 -20.40 -11.68 5.64
CA LYS A 102 -19.21 -12.46 5.32
C LYS A 102 -17.99 -11.55 5.17
N HIS A 103 -16.99 -11.73 6.04
CA HIS A 103 -15.74 -10.97 6.01
C HIS A 103 -14.94 -11.19 4.70
N TRP A 104 -14.04 -10.24 4.39
CA TRP A 104 -13.10 -10.29 3.26
C TRP A 104 -13.74 -10.41 1.86
N CYS A 105 -14.93 -9.84 1.67
CA CYS A 105 -15.72 -10.05 0.47
C CYS A 105 -15.88 -8.81 -0.42
N LYS A 106 -15.83 -7.62 0.15
CA LYS A 106 -16.10 -6.37 -0.59
C LYS A 106 -14.92 -5.43 -0.46
N SER A 107 -14.61 -4.76 -1.55
CA SER A 107 -13.61 -3.70 -1.60
C SER A 107 -14.17 -2.35 -1.18
N VAL A 108 -13.30 -1.36 -1.03
CA VAL A 108 -13.73 0.03 -0.78
C VAL A 108 -14.61 0.54 -1.92
N MET A 109 -14.30 0.12 -3.16
CA MET A 109 -15.08 0.47 -4.34
C MET A 109 -16.49 -0.13 -4.30
N ASP A 110 -16.59 -1.42 -3.98
CA ASP A 110 -17.88 -2.13 -3.93
C ASP A 110 -18.85 -1.51 -2.92
N LYS A 111 -18.32 -0.99 -1.81
CA LYS A 111 -19.11 -0.35 -0.75
C LYS A 111 -19.31 1.15 -0.94
N GLN A 112 -18.71 1.74 -1.98
CA GLN A 112 -18.73 3.19 -2.20
C GLN A 112 -18.22 3.98 -0.98
N TYR A 113 -17.17 3.46 -0.34
CA TYR A 113 -16.58 4.02 0.86
C TYR A 113 -15.43 4.97 0.54
N GLU A 114 -15.03 5.78 1.52
CA GLU A 114 -14.03 6.81 1.33
C GLU A 114 -12.61 6.29 1.54
N VAL A 115 -11.62 7.00 0.99
CA VAL A 115 -10.20 6.71 1.21
C VAL A 115 -9.53 7.99 1.68
N LEU A 116 -8.85 7.92 2.82
CA LEU A 116 -8.01 8.98 3.34
C LEU A 116 -6.54 8.59 3.17
N CYS A 117 -5.83 9.26 2.27
CA CYS A 117 -4.42 9.04 2.02
C CYS A 117 -3.54 10.05 2.76
N VAL A 118 -2.44 9.54 3.32
CA VAL A 118 -1.42 10.34 4.01
C VAL A 118 -0.04 9.87 3.59
N SER A 119 0.83 10.80 3.18
CA SER A 119 2.25 10.52 2.98
C SER A 119 2.93 10.23 4.32
N GLN A 120 3.63 9.10 4.41
CA GLN A 120 4.28 8.59 5.62
C GLN A 120 5.65 7.98 5.27
N PHE A 121 6.67 8.83 5.09
CA PHE A 121 8.03 8.39 4.76
C PHE A 121 8.64 7.46 5.82
N THR A 122 8.17 7.55 7.08
CA THR A 122 8.69 6.72 8.18
C THR A 122 8.44 5.23 8.00
N LEU A 123 7.56 4.82 7.09
CA LEU A 123 7.37 3.41 6.74
C LEU A 123 8.63 2.79 6.11
N LEU A 124 9.47 3.62 5.49
CA LEU A 124 10.74 3.22 4.89
C LEU A 124 11.91 3.31 5.89
N CYS A 125 11.59 3.12 7.16
CA CYS A 125 12.59 3.01 8.22
C CYS A 125 13.40 1.72 8.09
N THR A 126 14.70 1.87 8.26
CA THR A 126 15.63 0.81 8.65
C THR A 126 16.15 1.12 10.04
N LEU A 127 16.59 0.11 10.79
CA LEU A 127 17.11 0.30 12.14
C LEU A 127 18.62 0.05 12.14
N LYS A 128 19.39 1.07 12.51
CA LYS A 128 20.82 0.95 12.82
C LYS A 128 20.96 0.89 14.34
N GLY A 129 20.91 -0.33 14.88
CA GLY A 129 20.68 -0.55 16.31
C GLY A 129 19.26 -0.11 16.68
N ASN A 130 19.14 0.87 17.59
CA ASN A 130 17.84 1.46 17.97
C ASN A 130 17.57 2.81 17.27
N LYS A 131 18.50 3.27 16.41
CA LYS A 131 18.35 4.53 15.69
C LYS A 131 17.60 4.29 14.37
N PRO A 132 16.48 5.00 14.11
CA PRO A 132 15.82 4.93 12.82
C PRO A 132 16.65 5.64 11.75
N ASP A 133 16.71 5.03 10.57
CA ASP A 133 17.38 5.53 9.38
C ASP A 133 16.43 5.42 8.18
N TYR A 134 16.23 6.53 7.47
CA TYR A 134 15.26 6.68 6.38
C TYR A 134 15.93 6.88 5.01
N HIS A 135 17.19 6.46 4.82
CA HIS A 135 17.92 6.64 3.56
C HIS A 135 17.23 6.05 2.32
N MET A 136 16.31 5.10 2.49
CA MET A 136 15.52 4.52 1.38
C MET A 136 14.30 5.37 1.00
N ALA A 137 13.88 6.31 1.86
CA ALA A 137 12.75 7.18 1.57
C ALA A 137 13.10 8.22 0.51
N MET A 138 12.18 8.45 -0.42
CA MET A 138 12.31 9.50 -1.42
C MET A 138 12.37 10.88 -0.72
N PRO A 139 13.32 11.77 -1.06
CA PRO A 139 13.41 13.12 -0.51
C PRO A 139 12.12 13.91 -0.74
N ALA A 140 11.81 14.83 0.18
CA ALA A 140 10.56 15.59 0.17
C ALA A 140 10.27 16.24 -1.20
N GLU A 141 11.27 16.90 -1.79
CA GLU A 141 11.17 17.60 -3.08
C GLU A 141 10.76 16.68 -4.25
N GLN A 142 11.19 15.42 -4.24
CA GLN A 142 10.83 14.44 -5.26
C GLN A 142 9.55 13.69 -4.90
N SER A 143 9.33 13.44 -3.61
CA SER A 143 8.17 12.69 -3.12
C SER A 143 6.85 13.46 -3.24
N GLU A 144 6.89 14.79 -3.16
CA GLU A 144 5.70 15.64 -3.23
C GLU A 144 4.98 15.52 -4.59
N PRO A 145 5.63 15.73 -5.76
CA PRO A 145 4.99 15.52 -7.05
C PRO A 145 4.59 14.05 -7.24
N PHE A 146 5.42 13.10 -6.81
CA PHE A 146 5.11 11.67 -6.91
C PHE A 146 3.86 11.28 -6.11
N TYR A 147 3.68 11.87 -4.93
CA TYR A 147 2.48 11.69 -4.11
C TYR A 147 1.24 12.30 -4.76
N LYS A 148 1.37 13.49 -5.37
CA LYS A 148 0.30 14.14 -6.13
C LYS A 148 -0.14 13.27 -7.31
N ASP A 149 0.80 12.69 -8.05
CA ASP A 149 0.51 11.76 -9.14
C ASP A 149 -0.21 10.51 -8.64
N PHE A 150 0.20 9.95 -7.50
CA PHE A 150 -0.49 8.84 -6.86
C PHE A 150 -1.96 9.17 -6.51
N LEU A 151 -2.21 10.34 -5.93
CA LEU A 151 -3.56 10.80 -5.61
C LEU A 151 -4.40 11.02 -6.86
N GLU A 152 -3.82 11.58 -7.92
CA GLU A 152 -4.51 11.77 -9.19
C GLU A 152 -4.91 10.41 -9.80
N GLN A 153 -4.02 9.41 -9.77
CA GLN A 153 -4.34 8.07 -10.24
C GLN A 153 -5.46 7.40 -9.42
N LEU A 154 -5.49 7.60 -8.10
CA LEU A 154 -6.62 7.15 -7.26
C LEU A 154 -7.93 7.82 -7.68
N ARG A 155 -7.93 9.15 -7.80
CA ARG A 155 -9.10 9.95 -8.18
C ARG A 155 -9.63 9.53 -9.57
N LYS A 156 -8.72 9.28 -10.52
CA LYS A 156 -9.04 8.81 -11.88
C LYS A 156 -9.61 7.40 -11.91
N THR A 157 -9.10 6.49 -11.07
CA THR A 157 -9.51 5.08 -11.08
C THR A 157 -10.82 4.84 -10.33
N TYR A 158 -11.14 5.68 -9.34
CA TYR A 158 -12.30 5.47 -8.47
C TYR A 158 -13.36 6.58 -8.59
N LYS A 159 -13.42 7.49 -7.63
CA LYS A 159 -14.35 8.62 -7.55
C LYS A 159 -13.66 9.77 -6.85
N PRO A 160 -13.39 10.90 -7.53
CA PRO A 160 -12.60 12.00 -6.95
C PRO A 160 -13.15 12.51 -5.62
N GLU A 161 -14.47 12.53 -5.45
CA GLU A 161 -15.16 13.02 -4.25
C GLU A 161 -14.94 12.13 -3.01
N LEU A 162 -14.67 10.84 -3.21
CA LEU A 162 -14.43 9.86 -2.15
C LEU A 162 -12.95 9.71 -1.78
N ILE A 163 -12.04 10.34 -2.52
CA ILE A 163 -10.60 10.36 -2.21
C ILE A 163 -10.28 11.65 -1.46
N LYS A 164 -9.99 11.52 -0.17
CA LYS A 164 -9.49 12.60 0.69
C LYS A 164 -8.00 12.41 0.91
N ALA A 165 -7.29 13.52 1.01
CA ALA A 165 -5.87 13.51 1.33
C ALA A 165 -5.51 14.72 2.18
N LEU A 166 -4.33 14.66 2.77
CA LEU A 166 -3.65 15.85 3.23
C LEU A 166 -2.85 16.43 2.06
N ASP A 167 -3.46 17.37 1.34
CA ASP A 167 -2.78 18.13 0.31
C ASP A 167 -2.00 19.26 1.00
N ASP A 168 -0.68 19.15 1.03
CA ASP A 168 0.27 20.23 1.36
C ASP A 168 0.11 20.91 2.74
N VAL A 169 0.22 20.14 3.83
CA VAL A 169 0.39 20.73 5.16
C VAL A 169 1.85 20.68 5.59
N ARG A 170 2.50 21.84 5.47
CA ARG A 170 3.76 22.15 6.15
C ARG A 170 3.44 22.72 7.53
N GLY A 171 3.36 21.86 8.54
CA GLY A 171 3.08 22.27 9.91
C GLY A 171 3.69 21.31 10.93
N PRO A 172 4.16 21.78 12.10
CA PRO A 172 4.92 20.98 13.06
C PRO A 172 4.11 19.90 13.78
N SER A 173 2.80 19.79 13.56
CA SER A 173 1.93 18.86 14.29
C SER A 173 0.72 18.41 13.47
N VAL A 174 0.93 17.43 12.60
CA VAL A 174 -0.15 16.68 11.93
C VAL A 174 -0.59 15.55 12.86
N LYS A 175 -1.88 15.51 13.21
CA LYS A 175 -2.49 14.45 14.02
C LYS A 175 -3.51 13.70 13.16
N ILE A 176 -3.35 12.38 13.06
CA ILE A 176 -4.30 11.50 12.39
C ILE A 176 -5.11 10.78 13.47
N LYS A 177 -6.42 10.98 13.47
CA LYS A 177 -7.35 10.29 14.38
C LYS A 177 -8.12 9.25 13.58
N THR A 178 -7.99 7.98 13.96
CA THR A 178 -8.72 6.88 13.35
C THR A 178 -9.63 6.22 14.37
N LEU A 179 -10.86 5.92 13.94
CA LEU A 179 -11.83 5.13 14.69
C LEU A 179 -12.02 3.81 13.95
N HIS A 180 -11.85 2.69 14.65
CA HIS A 180 -11.94 1.35 14.09
C HIS A 180 -13.12 0.61 14.70
N ASN A 181 -13.92 -0.10 13.90
CA ASN A 181 -14.94 -1.03 14.41
C ASN A 181 -14.35 -2.38 14.83
N ALA A 182 -13.14 -2.68 14.35
CA ALA A 182 -12.20 -3.71 14.80
C ALA A 182 -10.89 -3.47 14.03
N PRO A 183 -9.69 -3.57 14.64
CA PRO A 183 -8.44 -3.28 13.95
C PRO A 183 -8.18 -4.33 12.86
N VAL A 184 -8.24 -3.89 11.60
CA VAL A 184 -7.93 -4.64 10.37
C VAL A 184 -7.00 -3.79 9.52
#